data_AF-V4L6V4-F1
#
_entry.id   AF-V4L6V4-F1
#
_cell.length_a   1.000
_cell.length_b   1.000
_cell.length_c   1.000
_cell.angle_alpha   90.00
_cell.angle_beta   90.00
_cell.angle_gamma   90.00
#
_symmetry.space_group_name_H-M   'P 1'
#
loop_
_entity.id
_entity.type
_entity.pdbx_description
1 polymer ?
#
loop_
_entity_poly.entity_id
_entity_poly.type
_entity_poly.pdbx_seq_one_letter_code
_entity_poly.pdbx_strand_id
1 'polypeptide(L)'
;MKEEEVNRCQIQNWYPKFKSLTIKTKFHQLPESFITYLTDDSGPFLLPDSVTNEDAMPKRVHNPEEEDDFQVSEGSDDEAEPPSNIPCFPQLEIEIKESVETLGGAVFPKLNWSAPKDAAWISPSQNLSCTCFSEIALLFRSSDSLLHDLCNAYDSCTDKTSSRPQSFFLALRKWYPSLKPEMEFRCFVKSNELVGICQREVTTFYPVLVNEKDLLKGLIGDFFDDNIRLEFESEDYTFDVYVTKERKVKLMDFNTWCGSTLPL
;
A
#
# COMPACT_ATOMS: atom_id res chain seq x y z
N MET A 1 -12.93 -19.14 4.60
CA MET A 1 -13.32 -18.08 3.64
C MET A 1 -13.34 -18.66 2.25
N LYS A 2 -14.13 -18.06 1.36
CA LYS A 2 -14.16 -18.41 -0.05
C LYS A 2 -13.25 -17.50 -0.86
N GLU A 3 -12.73 -18.00 -1.97
CA GLU A 3 -11.90 -17.22 -2.91
C GLU A 3 -12.62 -15.95 -3.39
N GLU A 4 -13.93 -16.04 -3.62
CA GLU A 4 -14.75 -14.90 -4.03
C GLU A 4 -14.79 -13.77 -2.98
N GLU A 5 -14.75 -14.09 -1.69
CA GLU A 5 -14.71 -13.10 -0.60
C GLU A 5 -13.39 -12.32 -0.61
N VAL A 6 -12.27 -13.00 -0.90
CA VAL A 6 -10.96 -12.37 -1.11
C VAL A 6 -11.01 -11.47 -2.33
N ASN A 7 -11.60 -11.95 -3.43
CA ASN A 7 -11.69 -11.21 -4.68
C ASN A 7 -12.49 -9.91 -4.55
N ARG A 8 -13.60 -9.91 -3.80
CA ARG A 8 -14.38 -8.70 -3.54
C ARG A 8 -13.60 -7.62 -2.77
N CYS A 9 -12.60 -8.02 -1.98
CA CYS A 9 -11.75 -7.09 -1.22
C CYS A 9 -10.62 -6.47 -2.07
N GLN A 10 -10.45 -6.90 -3.32
CA GLN A 10 -9.47 -6.28 -4.23
C GLN A 10 -9.86 -4.82 -4.53
N ILE A 11 -8.92 -3.89 -4.38
CA ILE A 11 -9.20 -2.45 -4.50
C ILE A 11 -9.76 -2.06 -5.86
N GLN A 12 -9.32 -2.67 -6.95
CA GLN A 12 -9.86 -2.41 -8.28
C GLN A 12 -11.31 -2.90 -8.45
N ASN A 13 -11.77 -3.84 -7.61
CA ASN A 13 -13.13 -4.37 -7.65
C ASN A 13 -14.11 -3.48 -6.87
N TRP A 14 -13.76 -3.07 -5.63
CA TRP A 14 -14.66 -2.24 -4.83
C TRP A 14 -14.56 -0.75 -5.17
N TYR A 15 -13.39 -0.24 -5.59
CA TYR A 15 -13.20 1.19 -5.81
C TYR A 15 -14.19 1.84 -6.80
N PRO A 16 -14.53 1.23 -7.95
CA PRO A 16 -15.51 1.82 -8.88
C PRO A 16 -16.84 2.16 -8.22
N LYS A 17 -17.32 1.29 -7.32
CA LYS A 17 -18.58 1.45 -6.58
C LYS A 17 -18.50 2.55 -5.51
N PHE A 18 -17.38 2.62 -4.79
CA PHE A 18 -17.20 3.54 -3.65
C PHE A 18 -16.34 4.77 -3.98
N LYS A 19 -16.14 5.09 -5.26
CA LYS A 19 -15.23 6.14 -5.75
C LYS A 19 -15.47 7.53 -5.14
N SER A 20 -16.71 7.90 -4.87
CA SER A 20 -17.08 9.19 -4.25
C SER A 20 -16.78 9.25 -2.75
N LEU A 21 -16.64 8.09 -2.11
CA LEU A 21 -16.53 7.92 -0.66
C LEU A 21 -15.09 7.67 -0.21
N THR A 22 -14.18 7.36 -1.12
CA THR A 22 -12.78 7.04 -0.85
C THR A 22 -11.80 8.10 -1.39
N ILE A 23 -10.51 7.89 -1.16
CA ILE A 23 -9.41 8.69 -1.72
C ILE A 23 -9.31 8.46 -3.22
N LYS A 24 -9.08 9.53 -3.99
CA LYS A 24 -8.84 9.45 -5.44
C LYS A 24 -7.67 8.51 -5.74
N THR A 25 -7.91 7.50 -6.56
CA THR A 25 -6.97 6.44 -6.93
C THR A 25 -6.87 6.29 -8.45
N LYS A 26 -5.67 5.97 -8.92
CA LYS A 26 -5.36 5.52 -10.30
C LYS A 26 -4.84 4.09 -10.24
N PHE A 27 -5.10 3.30 -11.27
CA PHE A 27 -4.74 1.88 -11.33
C PHE A 27 -3.88 1.61 -12.55
N HIS A 28 -2.88 0.76 -12.37
CA HIS A 28 -2.02 0.23 -13.42
C HIS A 28 -1.99 -1.29 -13.30
N GLN A 29 -2.33 -2.01 -14.36
CA GLN A 29 -2.14 -3.46 -14.38
C GLN A 29 -0.64 -3.74 -14.47
N LEU A 30 -0.12 -4.52 -13.54
CA LEU A 30 1.31 -4.81 -13.47
C LEU A 30 1.68 -5.87 -14.51
N PRO A 31 2.76 -5.66 -15.29
CA PRO A 31 3.26 -6.67 -16.21
C PRO A 31 3.88 -7.84 -15.44
N GLU A 32 3.76 -9.06 -15.96
CA GLU A 32 4.29 -10.26 -15.30
C GLU A 32 5.81 -10.19 -15.10
N SER A 33 6.54 -9.46 -15.95
CA SER A 33 7.97 -9.19 -15.76
C SER A 33 8.25 -8.41 -14.48
N PHE A 34 7.40 -7.45 -14.11
CA PHE A 34 7.54 -6.70 -12.86
C PHE A 34 7.14 -7.56 -11.67
N ILE A 35 6.11 -8.40 -11.80
CA ILE A 35 5.73 -9.38 -10.77
C ILE A 35 6.88 -10.35 -10.51
N THR A 36 7.49 -10.89 -11.57
CA THR A 36 8.66 -11.78 -11.48
C THR A 36 9.80 -11.08 -10.74
N TYR A 37 10.09 -9.82 -11.09
CA TYR A 37 11.09 -9.00 -10.39
C TYR A 37 10.80 -8.82 -8.89
N LEU A 38 9.54 -8.59 -8.51
CA LEU A 38 9.16 -8.44 -7.09
C LEU A 38 9.28 -9.74 -6.31
N THR A 39 9.06 -10.89 -6.95
CA THR A 39 9.13 -12.21 -6.31
C THR A 39 10.50 -12.88 -6.38
N ASP A 40 11.46 -12.30 -7.11
CA ASP A 40 12.78 -12.88 -7.31
C ASP A 40 13.72 -12.58 -6.14
N ASP A 41 13.99 -13.65 -5.37
CA ASP A 41 14.91 -13.68 -4.23
C ASP A 41 16.23 -14.43 -4.56
N SER A 42 16.44 -14.80 -5.83
CA SER A 42 17.63 -15.58 -6.24
C SER A 42 18.89 -14.73 -6.44
N GLY A 43 18.72 -13.43 -6.64
CA GLY A 43 19.78 -12.48 -6.97
C GLY A 43 19.91 -11.33 -5.97
N PRO A 44 20.89 -10.44 -6.19
CA PRO A 44 21.05 -9.25 -5.35
C PRO A 44 19.82 -8.33 -5.42
N PHE A 45 19.63 -7.55 -4.36
CA PHE A 45 18.65 -6.47 -4.34
C PHE A 45 19.08 -5.36 -5.31
N LEU A 46 18.41 -5.28 -6.45
CA LEU A 46 18.65 -4.30 -7.51
C LEU A 46 17.39 -3.47 -7.73
N LEU A 47 17.53 -2.15 -7.75
CA LEU A 47 16.45 -1.27 -8.21
C LEU A 47 16.39 -1.26 -9.73
N PRO A 48 15.20 -1.04 -10.33
CA PRO A 48 15.10 -0.93 -11.78
C PRO A 48 15.82 0.31 -12.29
N ASP A 49 16.46 0.20 -13.45
CA ASP A 49 17.04 1.36 -14.15
C ASP A 49 15.90 2.29 -14.59
N SER A 50 16.05 3.56 -14.24
CA SER A 50 15.02 4.59 -14.44
C SER A 50 15.22 5.30 -15.77
N VAL A 51 14.24 5.20 -16.66
CA VAL A 51 14.27 5.97 -17.93
C VAL A 51 14.01 7.45 -17.73
N THR A 52 13.48 7.85 -16.56
CA THR A 52 13.27 9.25 -16.18
C THR A 52 14.44 9.85 -15.41
N ASN A 53 15.50 9.07 -15.15
CA ASN A 53 16.68 9.44 -14.37
C ASN A 53 16.32 9.86 -12.92
N GLU A 54 15.23 9.29 -12.40
CA GLU A 54 14.75 9.48 -11.02
C GLU A 54 15.27 8.34 -10.15
N ASP A 55 15.92 8.69 -9.05
CA ASP A 55 16.46 7.72 -8.09
C ASP A 55 15.55 7.67 -6.86
N ALA A 56 15.39 6.48 -6.28
CA ALA A 56 14.72 6.33 -5.00
C ALA A 56 15.56 6.92 -3.87
N MET A 57 16.88 6.82 -3.97
CA MET A 57 17.78 7.28 -2.93
C MET A 57 18.35 8.66 -3.28
N PRO A 58 18.50 9.58 -2.31
CA PRO A 58 19.18 10.83 -2.56
C PRO A 58 20.63 10.53 -2.99
N LYS A 59 21.03 11.10 -4.13
CA LYS A 59 22.43 11.07 -4.56
C LYS A 59 23.25 11.70 -3.45
N ARG A 60 24.15 10.92 -2.82
CA ARG A 60 25.12 11.49 -1.86
C ARG A 60 25.84 12.60 -2.62
N VAL A 61 25.66 13.85 -2.18
CA VAL A 61 26.44 14.96 -2.70
C VAL A 61 27.88 14.65 -2.29
N HIS A 62 28.73 14.27 -3.24
CA HIS A 62 30.16 14.32 -3.02
C HIS A 62 30.50 15.80 -2.82
N ASN A 63 30.72 16.19 -1.57
CA ASN A 63 31.30 17.48 -1.27
C ASN A 63 32.76 17.41 -1.75
N PRO A 64 33.19 18.20 -2.76
CA PRO A 64 34.57 18.13 -3.25
C PRO A 64 35.57 18.75 -2.28
N GLU A 65 35.10 19.35 -1.19
CA GLU A 65 35.91 20.10 -0.25
C GLU A 65 35.83 19.43 1.13
N GLU A 66 36.99 18.93 1.55
CA GLU A 66 37.40 18.47 2.89
C GLU A 66 36.96 17.07 3.33
N GLU A 67 37.90 16.12 3.27
CA GLU A 67 38.30 15.30 4.43
C GLU A 67 39.60 14.53 4.10
N ASP A 68 40.73 15.11 4.52
CA ASP A 68 42.05 14.46 4.61
C ASP A 68 42.15 13.74 5.95
N ASP A 69 41.19 12.85 6.26
CA ASP A 69 41.20 12.05 7.48
C ASP A 69 40.70 10.62 7.19
N PHE A 70 41.59 9.65 7.46
CA PHE A 70 41.43 8.19 7.26
C PHE A 70 41.35 7.67 5.81
N GLN A 71 42.48 7.73 5.09
CA GLN A 71 42.74 6.78 4.00
C GLN A 71 42.88 5.36 4.56
N VAL A 72 41.78 4.63 4.63
CA VAL A 72 41.84 3.17 4.63
C VAL A 72 42.29 2.80 3.22
N SER A 73 43.45 2.15 3.10
CA SER A 73 43.92 1.54 1.85
C SER A 73 42.90 0.47 1.41
N GLU A 74 41.86 0.89 0.70
CA GLU A 74 41.02 -0.04 -0.06
C GLU A 74 41.91 -0.63 -1.14
N GLY A 75 42.17 -1.93 -1.01
CA GLY A 75 42.83 -2.72 -2.03
C GLY A 75 42.04 -2.55 -3.33
N SER A 76 42.67 -1.90 -4.29
CA SER A 76 42.28 -1.89 -5.70
C SER A 76 42.39 -3.31 -6.25
N ASP A 77 41.34 -4.11 -6.10
CA ASP A 77 41.03 -5.27 -6.94
C ASP A 77 39.62 -5.76 -6.61
N ASP A 78 38.63 -5.17 -7.27
CA ASP A 78 37.47 -5.86 -7.83
C ASP A 78 36.65 -4.80 -8.61
N GLU A 79 37.04 -4.56 -9.87
CA GLU A 79 36.11 -4.06 -10.89
C GLU A 79 35.01 -5.12 -11.04
N ALA A 80 34.02 -5.11 -10.14
CA ALA A 80 32.85 -5.93 -10.27
C ALA A 80 32.18 -5.53 -11.59
N GLU A 81 32.17 -6.46 -12.57
CA GLU A 81 31.44 -6.23 -13.81
C GLU A 81 30.02 -5.77 -13.46
N PRO A 82 29.51 -4.69 -14.08
CA PRO A 82 28.17 -4.21 -13.79
C PRO A 82 27.21 -5.39 -13.94
N PRO A 83 26.29 -5.60 -12.99
CA PRO A 83 25.40 -6.76 -13.00
C PRO A 83 24.70 -6.81 -14.36
N SER A 84 24.91 -7.90 -15.08
CA SER A 84 24.67 -7.98 -16.52
C SER A 84 23.19 -7.87 -16.93
N ASN A 85 22.26 -7.74 -15.98
CA ASN A 85 20.82 -7.57 -16.20
C ASN A 85 20.18 -6.69 -15.13
N ILE A 86 20.41 -5.37 -15.16
CA ILE A 86 19.61 -4.43 -14.36
C ILE A 86 18.18 -4.43 -14.93
N PRO A 87 17.14 -4.67 -14.11
CA PRO A 87 15.76 -4.69 -14.60
C PRO A 87 15.32 -3.30 -15.04
N CYS A 88 14.42 -3.19 -16.01
CA CYS A 88 13.89 -1.90 -16.47
C CYS A 88 12.43 -2.06 -16.91
N PHE A 89 11.58 -1.06 -16.60
CA PHE A 89 10.15 -1.08 -16.89
C PHE A 89 9.66 0.24 -17.50
N PRO A 90 10.14 0.64 -18.69
CA PRO A 90 9.94 2.01 -19.22
C PRO A 90 8.47 2.41 -19.35
N GLN A 91 7.63 1.51 -19.87
CA GLN A 91 6.22 1.80 -20.09
C GLN A 91 5.48 2.03 -18.77
N LEU A 92 5.71 1.15 -17.78
CA LEU A 92 5.11 1.25 -16.46
C LEU A 92 5.57 2.52 -15.73
N GLU A 93 6.86 2.85 -15.83
CA GLU A 93 7.45 4.06 -15.23
C GLU A 93 6.82 5.35 -15.76
N ILE A 94 6.63 5.46 -17.08
CA ILE A 94 5.98 6.62 -17.72
C ILE A 94 4.52 6.75 -17.25
N GLU A 95 3.75 5.65 -17.27
CA GLU A 95 2.34 5.64 -16.84
C GLU A 95 2.17 6.01 -15.35
N ILE A 96 3.10 5.55 -14.51
CA ILE A 96 3.16 5.89 -13.09
C ILE A 96 3.45 7.37 -12.92
N LYS A 97 4.46 7.91 -13.62
CA LYS A 97 4.84 9.32 -13.54
C LYS A 97 3.66 10.25 -13.86
N GLU A 98 2.97 10.02 -14.97
CA GLU A 98 1.76 10.79 -15.34
C GLU A 98 0.67 10.71 -14.27
N SER A 99 0.52 9.54 -13.64
CA SER A 99 -0.46 9.33 -12.58
C SER A 99 -0.09 10.05 -11.29
N VAL A 100 1.19 10.05 -10.91
CA VAL A 100 1.70 10.80 -9.75
C VAL A 100 1.45 12.30 -9.94
N GLU A 101 1.79 12.85 -11.10
CA GLU A 101 1.51 14.26 -11.44
C GLU A 101 0.00 14.57 -11.34
N THR A 102 -0.85 13.73 -11.93
CA THR A 102 -2.32 13.87 -11.90
C THR A 102 -2.93 13.78 -10.49
N LEU A 103 -2.25 13.08 -9.57
CA LEU A 103 -2.67 12.91 -8.18
C LEU A 103 -2.13 14.00 -7.26
N GLY A 104 -1.25 14.88 -7.76
CA GLY A 104 -0.73 16.04 -7.03
C GLY A 104 0.70 15.87 -6.54
N GLY A 105 1.51 15.05 -7.23
CA GLY A 105 2.95 14.93 -7.02
C GLY A 105 3.39 13.93 -5.94
N ALA A 106 2.48 13.47 -5.09
CA ALA A 106 2.77 12.44 -4.09
C ALA A 106 1.61 11.43 -4.00
N VAL A 107 1.97 10.16 -3.90
CA VAL A 107 1.04 9.03 -3.89
C VAL A 107 1.35 8.04 -2.78
N PHE A 108 0.35 7.28 -2.38
CA PHE A 108 0.46 6.09 -1.55
C PHE A 108 0.21 4.86 -2.41
N PRO A 109 1.23 4.02 -2.69
CA PRO A 109 1.07 2.85 -3.53
C PRO A 109 0.58 1.65 -2.71
N LYS A 110 -0.30 0.84 -3.28
CA LYS A 110 -0.69 -0.48 -2.75
C LYS A 110 -0.98 -1.47 -3.88
N LEU A 111 -0.92 -2.76 -3.57
CA LEU A 111 -1.40 -3.82 -4.46
C LEU A 111 -2.92 -4.01 -4.31
N ASN A 112 -3.43 -5.10 -4.89
CA ASN A 112 -4.84 -5.48 -4.87
C ASN A 112 -5.44 -5.43 -3.45
N TRP A 113 -4.70 -5.87 -2.42
CA TRP A 113 -5.18 -5.89 -1.03
C TRP A 113 -4.29 -5.11 -0.09
N SER A 114 -2.98 -5.39 -0.12
CA SER A 114 -2.05 -4.94 0.90
C SER A 114 -1.32 -3.68 0.47
N ALA A 115 -1.00 -2.83 1.44
CA ALA A 115 -0.06 -1.72 1.29
C ALA A 115 1.27 -2.07 1.97
N PRO A 116 2.41 -1.54 1.50
CA PRO A 116 3.74 -1.92 1.99
C PRO A 116 4.10 -1.28 3.34
N LYS A 117 3.19 -1.35 4.33
CA LYS A 117 3.33 -0.68 5.63
C LYS A 117 4.55 -1.18 6.42
N ASP A 118 4.85 -2.46 6.27
CA ASP A 118 6.03 -3.15 6.81
C ASP A 118 7.36 -2.73 6.16
N ALA A 119 7.32 -2.09 4.98
CA ALA A 119 8.51 -1.59 4.28
C ALA A 119 8.79 -0.09 4.53
N ALA A 120 8.07 0.57 5.44
CA ALA A 120 8.28 2.01 5.69
C ALA A 120 9.72 2.36 6.11
N TRP A 121 10.47 1.40 6.68
CA TRP A 121 11.84 1.57 7.17
C TRP A 121 12.87 1.86 6.07
N ILE A 122 12.63 1.42 4.83
CA ILE A 122 13.56 1.61 3.71
C ILE A 122 13.28 2.92 2.95
N SER A 123 12.13 3.55 3.22
CA SER A 123 11.74 4.80 2.58
C SER A 123 12.69 5.94 2.96
N PRO A 124 13.23 6.70 1.99
CA PRO A 124 14.03 7.90 2.27
C PRO A 124 13.26 8.94 3.09
N SER A 125 11.95 9.00 2.89
CA SER A 125 11.04 9.95 3.54
C SER A 125 10.51 9.46 4.89
N GLN A 126 10.93 8.26 5.34
CA GLN A 126 10.43 7.59 6.56
C GLN A 126 8.90 7.47 6.62
N ASN A 127 8.25 7.46 5.46
CA ASN A 127 6.81 7.31 5.31
C ASN A 127 6.50 6.58 4.00
N LEU A 128 5.23 6.27 3.77
CA LEU A 128 4.77 5.49 2.62
C LEU A 128 4.38 6.36 1.41
N SER A 129 4.77 7.63 1.42
CA SER A 129 4.57 8.50 0.26
C SER A 129 5.68 8.27 -0.76
N CYS A 130 5.28 8.17 -2.01
CA CYS A 130 6.17 8.08 -3.16
C CYS A 130 5.89 9.23 -4.13
N THR A 131 6.94 9.64 -4.82
CA THR A 131 6.97 10.70 -5.83
C THR A 131 7.46 10.19 -7.18
N CYS A 132 8.14 9.04 -7.21
CA CYS A 132 8.65 8.41 -8.44
C CYS A 132 8.44 6.89 -8.46
N PHE A 133 8.68 6.28 -9.62
CA PHE A 133 8.62 4.82 -9.79
C PHE A 133 9.66 4.08 -8.95
N SER A 134 10.88 4.62 -8.87
CA SER A 134 11.99 4.00 -8.14
C SER A 134 11.66 3.83 -6.66
N GLU A 135 11.03 4.81 -6.01
CA GLU A 135 10.55 4.72 -4.62
C GLU A 135 9.46 3.64 -4.46
N ILE A 136 8.55 3.52 -5.43
CA ILE A 136 7.50 2.48 -5.41
C ILE A 136 8.13 1.10 -5.53
N ALA A 137 9.06 0.91 -6.47
CA ALA A 137 9.77 -0.36 -6.66
C ALA A 137 10.57 -0.74 -5.41
N LEU A 138 11.25 0.23 -4.78
CA LEU A 138 11.98 0.05 -3.53
C LEU A 138 11.07 -0.46 -2.40
N LEU A 139 9.94 0.22 -2.16
CA LEU A 139 8.97 -0.19 -1.13
C LEU A 139 8.36 -1.56 -1.43
N PHE A 140 8.00 -1.80 -2.68
CA PHE A 140 7.29 -3.02 -3.07
C PHE A 140 8.18 -4.25 -2.93
N ARG A 141 9.45 -4.14 -3.35
CA ARG A 141 10.42 -5.22 -3.22
C ARG A 141 10.81 -5.52 -1.77
N SER A 142 10.57 -4.59 -0.86
CA SER A 142 10.95 -4.70 0.56
C SER A 142 9.79 -5.06 1.49
N SER A 143 8.62 -5.42 0.95
CA SER A 143 7.41 -5.67 1.73
C SER A 143 7.00 -7.14 1.71
N ASP A 144 7.02 -7.78 2.88
CA ASP A 144 6.53 -9.15 3.09
C ASP A 144 5.01 -9.24 2.86
N SER A 145 4.28 -8.19 3.23
CA SER A 145 2.84 -8.08 3.04
C SER A 145 2.48 -8.11 1.55
N LEU A 146 3.27 -7.45 0.70
CA LEU A 146 3.07 -7.50 -0.74
C LEU A 146 3.51 -8.84 -1.34
N LEU A 147 4.60 -9.43 -0.84
CA LEU A 147 5.02 -10.77 -1.25
C LEU A 147 3.92 -11.82 -0.94
N HIS A 148 3.25 -11.70 0.20
CA HIS A 148 2.09 -12.52 0.54
C HIS A 148 0.96 -12.38 -0.50
N ASP A 149 0.59 -11.14 -0.88
CA ASP A 149 -0.40 -10.91 -1.95
C ASP A 149 0.02 -11.57 -3.27
N LEU A 150 1.31 -11.50 -3.62
CA LEU A 150 1.85 -12.00 -4.88
C LEU A 150 2.00 -13.52 -4.94
N CYS A 151 2.07 -14.23 -3.81
CA CYS A 151 2.34 -15.66 -3.79
C CYS A 151 1.18 -16.49 -3.19
N ASN A 152 0.52 -15.97 -2.15
CA ASN A 152 -0.24 -16.74 -1.17
C ASN A 152 -1.63 -16.15 -0.86
N ALA A 153 -2.14 -15.22 -1.67
CA ALA A 153 -3.40 -14.51 -1.44
C ALA A 153 -4.60 -15.42 -1.11
N TYR A 154 -4.65 -16.63 -1.66
CA TYR A 154 -5.76 -17.57 -1.48
C TYR A 154 -5.48 -18.68 -0.49
N ASP A 155 -4.38 -18.63 0.26
CA ASP A 155 -3.97 -19.77 1.09
C ASP A 155 -4.95 -20.11 2.21
N SER A 156 -5.70 -19.13 2.69
CA SER A 156 -6.75 -19.28 3.69
C SER A 156 -8.11 -19.70 3.10
N CYS A 157 -8.24 -19.77 1.76
CA CYS A 157 -9.49 -20.13 1.09
C CYS A 157 -9.71 -21.64 1.05
N THR A 158 -10.91 -22.08 1.39
CA THR A 158 -11.27 -23.52 1.41
C THR A 158 -11.54 -24.10 0.02
N ASP A 159 -11.87 -23.24 -0.95
CA ASP A 159 -12.25 -23.57 -2.32
C ASP A 159 -11.18 -23.15 -3.35
N LYS A 160 -9.94 -22.90 -2.90
CA LYS A 160 -8.86 -22.39 -3.75
C LYS A 160 -8.50 -23.37 -4.87
N THR A 161 -8.41 -22.84 -6.08
CA THR A 161 -7.89 -23.58 -7.26
C THR A 161 -6.48 -23.16 -7.65
N SER A 162 -6.06 -21.99 -7.18
CA SER A 162 -4.74 -21.38 -7.34
C SER A 162 -4.29 -20.80 -5.99
N SER A 163 -3.01 -20.45 -5.83
CA SER A 163 -2.54 -19.72 -4.65
C SER A 163 -2.76 -18.21 -4.76
N ARG A 164 -2.94 -17.69 -5.98
CA ARG A 164 -2.99 -16.25 -6.29
C ARG A 164 -3.84 -15.93 -7.55
N PRO A 165 -4.29 -14.67 -7.75
CA PRO A 165 -4.96 -14.25 -8.98
C PRO A 165 -4.03 -14.24 -10.20
N GLN A 166 -4.61 -14.16 -11.40
CA GLN A 166 -3.87 -14.06 -12.66
C GLN A 166 -3.33 -12.66 -12.95
N SER A 167 -3.82 -11.62 -12.27
CA SER A 167 -3.45 -10.24 -12.55
C SER A 167 -3.36 -9.43 -11.27
N PHE A 168 -2.35 -8.56 -11.24
CA PHE A 168 -2.09 -7.65 -10.14
C PHE A 168 -2.19 -6.21 -10.62
N PHE A 169 -2.60 -5.34 -9.70
CA PHE A 169 -2.82 -3.94 -9.96
C PHE A 169 -2.05 -3.11 -8.95
N LEU A 170 -1.28 -2.15 -9.45
CA LEU A 170 -0.76 -1.06 -8.65
C LEU A 170 -1.84 0.02 -8.52
N ALA A 171 -2.32 0.22 -7.31
CA ALA A 171 -3.25 1.29 -6.96
C ALA A 171 -2.47 2.48 -6.37
N LEU A 172 -2.38 3.55 -7.14
CA LEU A 172 -1.79 4.82 -6.71
C LEU A 172 -2.87 5.71 -6.11
N ARG A 173 -2.86 5.84 -4.79
CA ARG A 173 -3.81 6.69 -4.06
C ARG A 173 -3.19 8.06 -3.84
N LYS A 174 -3.97 9.13 -3.98
CA LYS A 174 -3.48 10.49 -3.67
C LYS A 174 -2.98 10.57 -2.22
N TRP A 175 -1.75 11.06 -2.04
CA TRP A 175 -1.19 11.29 -0.70
C TRP A 175 -1.78 12.54 -0.05
N TYR A 176 -2.09 12.44 1.24
CA TYR A 176 -2.55 13.55 2.06
C TYR A 176 -1.69 13.63 3.33
N PRO A 177 -0.71 14.54 3.39
CA PRO A 177 0.17 14.69 4.55
C PRO A 177 -0.55 15.03 5.85
N SER A 178 -1.79 15.51 5.76
CA SER A 178 -2.63 15.89 6.90
C SER A 178 -3.42 14.73 7.50
N LEU A 179 -3.35 13.52 6.91
CA LEU A 179 -3.98 12.34 7.48
C LEU A 179 -3.28 11.97 8.79
N LYS A 180 -4.10 11.69 9.79
CA LYS A 180 -3.70 11.46 11.15
C LYS A 180 -4.00 10.01 11.56
N PRO A 181 -3.00 9.20 11.95
CA PRO A 181 -3.23 7.80 12.29
C PRO A 181 -4.32 7.58 13.35
N GLU A 182 -4.50 8.53 14.27
CA GLU A 182 -5.51 8.44 15.31
C GLU A 182 -6.96 8.49 14.82
N MET A 183 -7.20 8.97 13.61
CA MET A 183 -8.54 9.11 13.03
C MET A 183 -8.88 8.00 12.04
N GLU A 184 -8.07 6.93 11.98
CA GLU A 184 -8.36 5.71 11.21
C GLU A 184 -8.97 4.65 12.13
N PHE A 185 -10.07 4.02 11.69
CA PHE A 185 -10.82 3.04 12.45
C PHE A 185 -11.11 1.80 11.60
N ARG A 186 -11.02 0.62 12.23
CA ARG A 186 -11.47 -0.63 11.66
C ARG A 186 -12.86 -0.98 12.17
N CYS A 187 -13.73 -1.29 11.23
CA CYS A 187 -15.13 -1.63 11.44
C CYS A 187 -15.35 -3.11 11.09
N PHE A 188 -16.09 -3.82 11.94
CA PHE A 188 -16.35 -5.25 11.79
C PHE A 188 -17.83 -5.46 11.44
N VAL A 189 -18.10 -6.10 10.32
CA VAL A 189 -19.44 -6.40 9.85
C VAL A 189 -19.66 -7.91 9.83
N LYS A 190 -20.68 -8.38 10.53
CA LYS A 190 -21.09 -9.79 10.58
C LYS A 190 -22.55 -9.91 10.23
N SER A 191 -22.90 -10.76 9.28
CA SER A 191 -24.28 -10.95 8.81
C SER A 191 -24.95 -9.62 8.43
N ASN A 192 -24.23 -8.74 7.73
CA ASN A 192 -24.65 -7.38 7.35
C ASN A 192 -24.92 -6.40 8.52
N GLU A 193 -24.47 -6.73 9.74
CA GLU A 193 -24.58 -5.86 10.91
C GLU A 193 -23.21 -5.37 11.37
N LEU A 194 -23.10 -4.09 11.69
CA LEU A 194 -21.90 -3.50 12.29
C LEU A 194 -21.77 -3.95 13.75
N VAL A 195 -20.87 -4.88 14.02
CA VAL A 195 -20.70 -5.49 15.35
C VAL A 195 -19.59 -4.88 16.19
N GLY A 196 -18.69 -4.10 15.57
CA GLY A 196 -17.59 -3.46 16.30
C GLY A 196 -16.89 -2.37 15.51
N ILE A 197 -16.33 -1.40 16.25
CA ILE A 197 -15.46 -0.35 15.73
C ILE A 197 -14.28 -0.22 16.70
N CYS A 198 -13.07 -0.11 16.18
CA CYS A 198 -11.86 0.08 16.96
C CYS A 198 -10.89 1.02 16.23
N GLN A 199 -10.01 1.67 17.00
CA GLN A 199 -8.95 2.50 16.43
C GLN A 199 -7.93 1.61 15.72
N ARG A 200 -7.53 1.99 14.50
CA ARG A 200 -6.60 1.22 13.68
C ARG A 200 -5.15 1.32 14.16
N GLU A 201 -4.78 2.47 14.68
CA GLU A 201 -3.47 2.71 15.31
C GLU A 201 -3.47 2.18 16.75
N VAL A 202 -2.62 1.19 17.04
CA VAL A 202 -2.61 0.47 18.32
C VAL A 202 -1.44 0.85 19.24
N THR A 203 -0.45 1.59 18.74
CA THR A 203 0.78 1.88 19.49
C THR A 203 0.67 3.11 20.39
N THR A 204 -0.27 4.01 20.09
CA THR A 204 -0.38 5.32 20.76
C THR A 204 -1.77 5.52 21.35
N PHE A 205 -1.82 5.95 22.61
CA PHE A 205 -3.07 6.34 23.27
C PHE A 205 -3.40 7.81 23.00
N TYR A 206 -4.63 8.08 22.55
CA TYR A 206 -5.10 9.43 22.24
C TYR A 206 -6.28 9.81 23.15
N PRO A 207 -6.06 10.60 24.21
CA PRO A 207 -7.11 10.96 25.17
C PRO A 207 -8.33 11.64 24.53
N VAL A 208 -8.13 12.38 23.43
CA VAL A 208 -9.21 13.07 22.71
C VAL A 208 -10.26 12.09 22.18
N LEU A 209 -9.84 10.90 21.73
CA LEU A 209 -10.77 9.89 21.18
C LEU A 209 -11.72 9.34 22.24
N VAL A 210 -11.34 9.35 23.51
CA VAL A 210 -12.21 8.94 24.62
C VAL A 210 -13.40 9.89 24.74
N ASN A 211 -13.14 11.19 24.62
CA ASN A 211 -14.17 12.23 24.71
C ASN A 211 -15.05 12.29 23.47
N GLU A 212 -14.52 11.92 22.30
CA GLU A 212 -15.24 11.94 21.02
C GLU A 212 -15.86 10.59 20.64
N LYS A 213 -15.76 9.57 21.50
CA LYS A 213 -16.15 8.19 21.19
C LYS A 213 -17.57 8.06 20.64
N ASP A 214 -18.56 8.67 21.31
CA ASP A 214 -19.96 8.55 20.90
C ASP A 214 -20.25 9.29 19.59
N LEU A 215 -19.60 10.43 19.38
CA LEU A 215 -19.67 11.18 18.13
C LEU A 215 -19.09 10.36 16.97
N LEU A 216 -17.89 9.80 17.15
CA LEU A 216 -17.22 8.99 16.13
C LEU A 216 -18.01 7.72 15.81
N LYS A 217 -18.55 7.06 16.84
CA LYS A 217 -19.44 5.91 16.68
C LYS A 217 -20.67 6.27 15.84
N GLY A 218 -21.32 7.40 16.12
CA GLY A 218 -22.46 7.88 15.36
C GLY A 218 -22.12 8.12 13.89
N LEU A 219 -21.06 8.91 13.62
CA LEU A 219 -20.62 9.21 12.25
C LEU A 219 -20.28 7.97 11.43
N ILE A 220 -19.58 7.00 12.03
CA ILE A 220 -19.20 5.76 11.36
C ILE A 220 -20.42 4.85 11.17
N GLY A 221 -21.33 4.79 12.14
CA GLY A 221 -22.60 4.06 12.04
C GLY A 221 -23.47 4.58 10.91
N ASP A 222 -23.71 5.90 10.87
CA ASP A 222 -24.48 6.56 9.81
C ASP A 222 -23.82 6.31 8.43
N PHE A 223 -22.49 6.43 8.35
CA PHE A 223 -21.76 6.13 7.12
C PHE A 223 -21.95 4.69 6.66
N PHE A 224 -21.91 3.73 7.58
CA PHE A 224 -22.14 2.32 7.28
C PHE A 224 -23.55 2.08 6.76
N ASP A 225 -24.58 2.52 7.48
CA ASP A 225 -25.98 2.30 7.12
C ASP A 225 -26.34 2.97 5.77
N ASP A 226 -25.83 4.18 5.53
CA ASP A 226 -26.19 4.96 4.34
C ASP A 226 -25.41 4.54 3.08
N ASN A 227 -24.18 4.03 3.21
CA ASN A 227 -23.26 3.91 2.07
C ASN A 227 -22.65 2.52 1.86
N ILE A 228 -22.62 1.67 2.89
CA ILE A 228 -21.84 0.41 2.85
C ILE A 228 -22.75 -0.81 3.03
N ARG A 229 -23.70 -0.74 3.97
CA ARG A 229 -24.62 -1.83 4.29
C ARG A 229 -25.43 -2.21 3.05
N LEU A 230 -25.48 -3.51 2.74
CA LEU A 230 -26.10 -4.08 1.53
C LEU A 230 -25.46 -3.66 0.19
N GLU A 231 -24.56 -2.68 0.19
CA GLU A 231 -23.83 -2.26 -1.00
C GLU A 231 -22.55 -3.09 -1.22
N PHE A 232 -21.88 -3.56 -0.16
CA PHE A 232 -20.79 -4.51 -0.32
C PHE A 232 -21.31 -5.94 -0.49
N GLU A 233 -20.77 -6.69 -1.45
CA GLU A 233 -21.31 -7.99 -1.90
C GLU A 233 -21.04 -9.16 -0.93
N SER A 234 -20.48 -8.90 0.26
CA SER A 234 -20.23 -9.90 1.30
C SER A 234 -21.00 -9.56 2.56
N GLU A 235 -21.46 -10.58 3.29
CA GLU A 235 -22.18 -10.37 4.56
C GLU A 235 -21.24 -10.23 5.76
N ASP A 236 -20.06 -10.84 5.66
CA ASP A 236 -19.03 -10.89 6.69
C ASP A 236 -17.73 -10.28 6.17
N TYR A 237 -17.33 -9.13 6.70
CA TYR A 237 -16.12 -8.42 6.26
C TYR A 237 -15.67 -7.39 7.30
N THR A 238 -14.51 -6.81 7.06
CA THR A 238 -14.06 -5.62 7.77
C THR A 238 -13.84 -4.50 6.78
N PHE A 239 -14.03 -3.27 7.22
CA PHE A 239 -13.71 -2.10 6.41
C PHE A 239 -13.03 -1.05 7.28
N ASP A 240 -12.08 -0.36 6.68
CA ASP A 240 -11.33 0.70 7.34
C ASP A 240 -11.89 2.05 6.91
N VAL A 241 -12.01 2.99 7.84
CA VAL A 241 -12.49 4.34 7.58
C VAL A 241 -11.59 5.37 8.22
N TYR A 242 -11.55 6.56 7.61
CA TYR A 242 -10.91 7.73 8.15
C TYR A 242 -11.94 8.83 8.41
N VAL A 243 -11.91 9.45 9.60
CA VAL A 243 -12.78 10.58 9.94
C VAL A 243 -12.00 11.89 9.79
N THR A 244 -12.44 12.76 8.87
CA THR A 244 -11.77 14.05 8.65
C THR A 244 -12.06 15.06 9.75
N LYS A 245 -11.28 16.15 9.79
CA LYS A 245 -11.51 17.27 10.72
C LYS A 245 -12.90 17.89 10.55
N GLU A 246 -13.44 17.87 9.34
CA GLU A 246 -14.78 18.34 8.98
C GLU A 246 -15.87 17.28 9.26
N ARG A 247 -15.54 16.23 10.02
CA ARG A 247 -16.46 15.14 10.41
C ARG A 247 -17.03 14.36 9.23
N LYS A 248 -16.31 14.30 8.11
CA LYS A 248 -16.66 13.45 6.98
C LYS A 248 -15.97 12.10 7.13
N VAL A 249 -16.70 11.02 6.91
CA VAL A 249 -16.14 9.66 6.89
C VAL A 249 -15.67 9.34 5.47
N LYS A 250 -14.49 8.75 5.37
CA LYS A 250 -13.90 8.28 4.11
C LYS A 250 -13.56 6.82 4.21
N LEU A 251 -14.00 6.04 3.22
CA LEU A 251 -13.64 4.64 3.10
C LEU A 251 -12.14 4.53 2.76
N MET A 252 -11.41 3.75 3.55
CA MET A 252 -9.98 3.50 3.37
C MET A 252 -9.73 2.15 2.73
N ASP A 253 -10.37 1.08 3.20
CA ASP A 253 -10.14 -0.28 2.67
C ASP A 253 -11.29 -1.23 2.98
N PHE A 254 -11.35 -2.35 2.26
CA PHE A 254 -12.14 -3.53 2.62
C PHE A 254 -11.21 -4.72 2.81
N ASN A 255 -11.46 -5.53 3.84
CA ASN A 255 -10.73 -6.77 4.09
C ASN A 255 -11.70 -7.90 4.46
N THR A 256 -11.26 -9.14 4.28
CA THR A 256 -12.07 -10.30 4.64
C THR A 256 -12.26 -10.42 6.14
N TRP A 257 -13.35 -11.05 6.58
CA TRP A 257 -13.67 -11.27 8.00
C TRP A 257 -12.61 -12.12 8.74
N CYS A 258 -11.98 -13.05 8.02
CA CYS A 258 -10.97 -13.97 8.57
C CYS A 258 -9.85 -14.19 7.55
N GLY A 259 -8.88 -15.04 7.92
CA GLY A 259 -7.70 -15.34 7.10
C GLY A 259 -6.49 -14.51 7.53
N SER A 260 -5.81 -13.91 6.56
CA SER A 260 -4.64 -13.05 6.77
C SER A 260 -4.98 -11.66 7.32
N THR A 261 -6.27 -11.28 7.38
CA THR A 261 -6.69 -10.02 7.98
C THR A 261 -6.33 -9.99 9.47
N LEU A 262 -5.33 -9.17 9.82
CA LEU A 262 -5.05 -8.85 11.22
C LEU A 262 -6.28 -8.17 11.85
N PRO A 263 -6.69 -8.51 13.08
CA PRO A 263 -7.87 -7.89 13.70
C PRO A 263 -7.66 -6.39 13.93
N LEU A 264 -6.41 -5.96 14.15
CA LEU A 264 -5.91 -4.60 14.28
C LEU A 264 -4.46 -4.56 13.82
#